data_AF-A0A9D7EE93-F1
#
_entry.id   AF-A0A9D7EE93-F1
#
_cell.length_a   1.000
_cell.length_b   1.000
_cell.length_c   1.000
_cell.angle_alpha   90.00
_cell.angle_beta   90.00
_cell.angle_gamma   90.00
#
_symmetry.space_group_name_H-M   'P 1'
#
loop_
_entity.id
_entity.type
_entity.pdbx_description
1 polymer ?
#
loop_
_entity_poly.entity_id
_entity_poly.type
_entity_poly.pdbx_seq_one_letter_code
_entity_poly.pdbx_strand_id
1 'polypeptide(L)'
;MPAPFFASADALLPKNWQHREDAYDDFQLEVLLPHKQSENGPMLAVGDADGDGTDDLFIGGAHGSAPALFLQQASGTFASKSGPWEQHKDQEQLGAVFLDADGDGDQDLPS
;
A
#
# COMPACT_ATOMS: atom_id res chain seq x y z
N MET A 1 26.15 2.24 24.32
CA MET A 1 25.59 1.31 23.32
C MET A 1 25.22 2.12 22.09
N PRO A 2 25.47 1.64 20.85
CA PRO A 2 25.04 2.36 19.65
C PRO A 2 23.51 2.36 19.55
N ALA A 3 22.97 3.39 18.91
CA ALA A 3 21.53 3.49 18.65
C ALA A 3 21.07 2.38 17.69
N PRO A 4 19.83 1.89 17.80
CA PRO A 4 19.31 0.87 16.90
C PRO A 4 19.24 1.41 15.46
N PHE A 5 19.51 0.54 14.49
CA PHE A 5 19.43 0.86 13.06
C PHE A 5 18.00 1.01 12.55
N PHE A 6 17.01 0.49 13.29
CA PHE A 6 15.60 0.55 12.94
C PHE A 6 14.80 1.11 14.11
N ALA A 7 13.77 1.88 13.79
CA ALA A 7 12.77 2.40 14.71
C ALA A 7 11.37 2.05 14.19
N SER A 8 10.39 1.96 15.09
CA SER A 8 9.00 1.76 14.70
C SER A 8 8.49 2.95 13.87
N ALA A 9 7.72 2.64 12.83
CA ALA A 9 7.03 3.60 11.98
C ALA A 9 5.58 3.86 12.42
N ASP A 10 5.13 3.34 13.58
CA ASP A 10 3.73 3.43 14.04
C ASP A 10 3.23 4.87 14.19
N ALA A 11 4.16 5.81 14.39
CA ALA A 11 3.86 7.24 14.50
C ALA A 11 3.90 7.99 13.16
N LEU A 12 4.35 7.34 12.08
CA LEU A 12 4.53 7.95 10.76
C LEU A 12 3.24 7.90 9.93
N LEU A 13 2.52 6.78 9.99
CA LEU A 13 1.22 6.63 9.34
C LEU A 13 0.08 7.20 10.21
N PRO A 14 -1.07 7.58 9.61
CA PRO A 14 -2.23 8.01 10.38
C PRO A 14 -2.64 6.95 11.41
N LYS A 15 -2.80 7.37 12.66
CA LYS A 15 -3.04 6.50 13.83
C LYS A 15 -4.20 5.50 13.72
N ASN A 16 -5.10 5.72 12.75
CA ASN A 16 -6.31 4.91 12.54
C ASN A 16 -6.23 4.05 11.28
N TRP A 17 -5.13 4.06 10.55
CA TRP A 17 -4.97 3.21 9.37
C TRP A 17 -4.41 1.85 9.78
N GLN A 18 -5.13 0.80 9.40
CA GLN A 18 -4.72 -0.60 9.59
C GLN A 18 -5.15 -1.37 8.35
N HIS A 19 -4.23 -2.17 7.80
CA HIS A 19 -4.59 -3.18 6.83
C HIS A 19 -5.51 -4.21 7.48
N ARG A 20 -6.58 -4.59 6.79
CA ARG A 20 -7.56 -5.55 7.28
C ARG A 20 -7.95 -6.52 6.17
N GLU A 21 -7.53 -7.77 6.34
CA GLU A 21 -7.99 -8.93 5.59
C GLU A 21 -9.42 -9.33 6.00
N ASP A 22 -10.15 -9.96 5.08
CA ASP A 22 -11.41 -10.61 5.39
C ASP A 22 -11.19 -12.08 5.83
N ALA A 23 -12.19 -12.64 6.53
CA ALA A 23 -12.11 -14.03 6.97
C ALA A 23 -12.60 -14.93 5.83
N TYR A 24 -11.69 -15.32 4.94
CA TYR A 24 -11.97 -16.22 3.81
C TYR A 24 -11.21 -17.54 3.95
N ASP A 25 -11.82 -18.64 3.48
CA ASP A 25 -11.25 -19.99 3.56
C ASP A 25 -11.22 -20.63 2.16
N ASP A 26 -10.14 -20.35 1.42
CA ASP A 26 -9.90 -20.86 0.07
C ASP A 26 -9.96 -22.38 0.02
N PHE A 27 -9.56 -23.07 1.09
CA PHE A 27 -9.49 -24.53 1.13
C PHE A 27 -10.87 -25.20 1.12
N GLN A 28 -11.95 -24.49 1.49
CA GLN A 28 -13.30 -25.04 1.38
C GLN A 28 -13.80 -25.13 -0.06
N LEU A 29 -13.31 -24.22 -0.92
CA LEU A 29 -13.66 -24.18 -2.34
C LEU A 29 -12.66 -24.96 -3.17
N GLU A 30 -11.37 -24.81 -2.88
CA GLU A 30 -10.27 -25.42 -3.60
C GLU A 30 -9.35 -26.17 -2.64
N VAL A 31 -9.80 -27.34 -2.20
CA VAL A 31 -9.14 -28.23 -1.21
C VAL A 31 -7.68 -28.55 -1.54
N LEU A 32 -7.28 -28.47 -2.81
CA LEU A 32 -5.94 -28.82 -3.29
C LEU A 32 -5.00 -27.61 -3.41
N LEU A 33 -5.44 -26.41 -3.04
CA LEU A 33 -4.55 -25.25 -3.01
C LEU A 33 -3.41 -25.47 -1.99
N PRO A 34 -2.15 -25.13 -2.34
CA PRO A 34 -1.03 -25.23 -1.42
C PRO A 34 -0.92 -24.06 -0.42
N HIS A 35 -1.61 -22.95 -0.68
CA HIS A 35 -1.71 -21.75 0.17
C HIS A 35 -2.99 -20.97 -0.16
N LYS A 36 -3.48 -20.16 0.78
CA LYS A 36 -4.59 -19.23 0.55
C LYS A 36 -4.16 -18.14 -0.43
N GLN A 37 -4.97 -17.90 -1.45
CA GLN A 37 -4.74 -16.82 -2.40
C GLN A 37 -5.38 -15.51 -1.93
N SER A 38 -6.39 -15.59 -1.05
CA SER A 38 -7.12 -14.44 -0.51
C SER A 38 -6.51 -13.78 0.73
N GLU A 39 -5.23 -14.05 1.04
CA GLU A 39 -4.52 -13.48 2.20
C GLU A 39 -3.06 -13.14 1.83
N ASN A 40 -2.80 -12.71 0.59
CA ASN A 40 -1.44 -12.45 0.12
C ASN A 40 -0.94 -11.01 0.41
N GLY A 41 -1.79 -10.16 0.99
CA GLY A 41 -1.51 -8.74 1.25
C GLY A 41 -0.93 -8.42 2.64
N PRO A 42 -0.64 -7.13 2.90
CA PRO A 42 -0.68 -6.02 1.95
C PRO A 42 0.63 -5.90 1.17
N MET A 43 0.52 -5.58 -0.12
CA MET A 43 1.66 -5.18 -0.94
C MET A 43 1.94 -3.68 -0.74
N LEU A 44 3.21 -3.30 -0.83
CA LEU A 44 3.65 -1.92 -0.63
C LEU A 44 4.54 -1.48 -1.79
N ALA A 45 4.32 -0.27 -2.29
CA ALA A 45 5.19 0.40 -3.26
C ALA A 45 5.65 1.75 -2.68
N VAL A 46 6.87 2.15 -3.04
CA VAL A 46 7.49 3.40 -2.63
C VAL A 46 7.92 4.16 -3.87
N GLY A 47 7.62 5.46 -3.93
CA GLY A 47 7.92 6.31 -5.07
C GLY A 47 7.48 7.75 -4.82
N ASP A 48 7.96 8.69 -5.63
CA ASP A 48 7.60 10.11 -5.56
C ASP A 48 6.34 10.35 -6.38
N ALA A 49 5.17 10.29 -5.73
CA ALA A 49 3.86 10.27 -6.39
C ALA A 49 3.24 11.68 -6.54
N ASP A 50 3.92 12.73 -6.09
CA ASP A 50 3.52 14.12 -6.33
C ASP A 50 4.65 15.03 -6.83
N GLY A 51 5.83 14.47 -7.09
CA GLY A 51 6.96 15.15 -7.70
C GLY A 51 7.70 16.10 -6.75
N ASP A 52 7.55 15.92 -5.44
CA ASP A 52 8.16 16.80 -4.44
C ASP A 52 9.60 16.38 -4.04
N GLY A 53 10.08 15.26 -4.59
CA GLY A 53 11.39 14.69 -4.33
C GLY A 53 11.47 13.86 -3.06
N THR A 54 10.34 13.49 -2.45
CA THR A 54 10.25 12.62 -1.28
C THR A 54 9.60 11.27 -1.59
N ASP A 55 9.79 10.30 -0.69
CA ASP A 55 9.30 8.93 -0.89
C ASP A 55 7.88 8.81 -0.31
N ASP A 56 6.89 8.62 -1.19
CA ASP A 56 5.51 8.32 -0.83
C ASP A 56 5.26 6.82 -0.70
N LEU A 57 4.19 6.47 0.00
CA LEU A 57 3.82 5.07 0.26
C LEU A 57 2.47 4.76 -0.37
N PHE A 58 2.45 3.79 -1.28
CA PHE A 58 1.21 3.15 -1.71
C PHE A 58 1.08 1.80 -1.02
N ILE A 59 -0.07 1.57 -0.40
CA ILE A 59 -0.37 0.30 0.27
C ILE A 59 -1.61 -0.32 -0.39
N GLY A 60 -1.43 -1.53 -0.90
CA GLY A 60 -2.47 -2.32 -1.54
C GLY A 60 -3.62 -2.64 -0.58
N GLY A 61 -4.81 -2.77 -1.14
CA GLY A 61 -6.00 -3.22 -0.44
C GLY A 61 -6.10 -4.74 -0.38
N ALA A 62 -6.88 -5.21 0.58
CA ALA A 62 -7.43 -6.57 0.61
C ALA A 62 -8.90 -6.53 0.16
N HIS A 63 -9.52 -7.68 -0.05
CA HIS A 63 -10.94 -7.73 -0.37
C HIS A 63 -11.79 -6.99 0.71
N GLY A 64 -12.54 -5.98 0.27
CA GLY A 64 -13.33 -5.09 1.13
C GLY A 64 -12.58 -3.87 1.68
N SER A 65 -11.28 -3.73 1.42
CA SER A 65 -10.42 -2.62 1.84
C SER A 65 -9.81 -1.96 0.60
N ALA A 66 -10.08 -0.67 0.40
CA ALA A 66 -9.44 0.07 -0.70
C ALA A 66 -7.93 0.23 -0.47
N PRO A 67 -7.11 0.22 -1.54
CA PRO A 67 -5.74 0.70 -1.47
C PRO A 67 -5.66 2.14 -0.95
N ALA A 68 -4.51 2.50 -0.38
CA ALA A 68 -4.26 3.83 0.16
C ALA A 68 -2.92 4.39 -0.34
N LEU A 69 -2.94 5.65 -0.79
CA LEU A 69 -1.73 6.43 -1.05
C LEU A 69 -1.48 7.38 0.12
N PHE A 70 -0.24 7.44 0.56
CA PHE A 70 0.25 8.27 1.64
C PHE A 70 1.39 9.14 1.14
N LEU A 71 1.15 10.44 1.08
CA LEU A 71 2.19 11.40 0.73
C LEU A 71 3.04 11.73 1.95
N GLN A 72 4.36 11.71 1.79
CA GLN A 72 5.26 12.19 2.82
C GLN A 72 5.09 13.71 2.98
N GLN A 73 5.26 14.19 4.20
CA GLN A 73 5.22 15.62 4.51
C GLN A 73 6.61 16.04 4.97
N ALA A 74 6.93 17.33 4.86
CA ALA A 74 8.21 17.88 5.33
C ALA A 74 8.50 17.60 6.83
N SER A 75 7.47 17.31 7.64
CA SER A 75 7.59 16.88 9.04
C SER A 75 8.02 15.41 9.21
N GLY A 76 8.15 14.64 8.13
CA GLY A 76 8.40 13.19 8.13
C GLY A 76 7.15 12.34 8.41
N THR A 77 5.98 12.96 8.54
CA THR A 77 4.69 12.28 8.71
C THR A 77 4.01 12.04 7.37
N PHE A 78 3.05 11.12 7.31
CA PHE A 78 2.33 10.81 6.09
C PHE A 78 0.87 11.30 6.10
N ALA A 79 0.42 11.84 4.97
CA ALA A 79 -0.96 12.28 4.75
C ALA A 79 -1.64 11.43 3.68
N SER A 80 -2.86 10.95 3.93
CA SER A 80 -3.61 10.17 2.94
C SER A 80 -4.04 11.05 1.77
N LYS A 81 -3.79 10.58 0.54
CA LYS A 81 -4.28 11.20 -0.71
C LYS A 81 -5.43 10.35 -1.26
N SER A 82 -6.50 11.01 -1.67
CA SER A 82 -7.62 10.37 -2.37
C SER A 82 -7.30 10.20 -3.85
N GLY A 83 -7.79 9.14 -4.49
CA GLY A 83 -7.50 8.89 -5.89
C GLY A 83 -8.30 7.74 -6.51
N PRO A 84 -8.04 7.40 -7.78
CA PRO A 84 -8.80 6.40 -8.53
C PRO A 84 -8.68 4.99 -7.94
N TRP A 85 -7.60 4.68 -7.23
CA TRP A 85 -7.38 3.39 -6.54
C TRP A 85 -8.47 3.04 -5.53
N GLU A 86 -9.22 4.03 -5.00
CA GLU A 86 -10.34 3.78 -4.07
C GLU A 86 -11.44 2.90 -4.67
N GLN A 87 -11.54 2.84 -6.00
CA GLN A 87 -12.52 2.01 -6.71
C GLN A 87 -12.18 0.53 -6.68
N HIS A 88 -10.94 0.16 -6.33
CA HIS A 88 -10.42 -1.20 -6.41
C HIS A 88 -10.56 -2.00 -5.10
N LYS A 89 -11.49 -1.58 -4.21
CA LYS A 89 -11.73 -2.23 -2.90
C LYS A 89 -12.12 -3.72 -2.97
N ASP A 90 -12.58 -4.19 -4.12
CA ASP A 90 -13.05 -5.58 -4.32
C ASP A 90 -11.99 -6.46 -4.98
N GLN A 91 -10.76 -5.94 -5.14
CA GLN A 91 -9.63 -6.63 -5.77
C GLN A 91 -8.48 -6.73 -4.77
N GLU A 92 -7.83 -7.89 -4.72
CA GLU A 92 -6.50 -7.95 -4.09
C GLU A 92 -5.46 -7.31 -5.00
N GLN A 93 -4.65 -6.41 -4.44
CA GLN A 93 -3.46 -5.91 -5.12
C GLN A 93 -2.26 -6.79 -4.78
N LEU A 94 -1.87 -7.63 -5.75
CA LEU A 94 -0.72 -8.54 -5.65
C LEU A 94 0.62 -7.90 -6.05
N GLY A 95 0.60 -6.64 -6.48
CA GLY A 95 1.80 -5.88 -6.80
C GLY A 95 1.46 -4.44 -7.16
N ALA A 96 2.37 -3.54 -6.84
CA ALA A 96 2.32 -2.13 -7.21
C ALA A 96 3.74 -1.66 -7.52
N VAL A 97 3.90 -0.80 -8.53
CA VAL A 97 5.18 -0.20 -8.90
C VAL A 97 4.93 1.26 -9.23
N PHE A 98 5.83 2.14 -8.81
CA PHE A 98 5.80 3.52 -9.25
C PHE A 98 6.72 3.68 -10.47
N LEU A 99 6.22 4.33 -11.52
CA LEU A 99 6.95 4.60 -12.76
C LEU A 99 6.44 5.90 -13.38
N ASP A 100 7.34 6.83 -13.69
CA ASP A 100 7.05 7.99 -14.55
C ASP A 100 6.70 7.51 -15.98
N ALA A 101 5.41 7.35 -16.26
CA ALA A 101 4.95 6.73 -17.50
C ALA A 101 4.75 7.76 -18.62
N ASP A 102 4.50 9.03 -18.27
CA ASP A 102 4.24 10.11 -19.22
C ASP A 102 5.36 11.16 -19.33
N GLY A 103 6.37 11.10 -18.47
CA GLY A 103 7.58 11.91 -18.51
C GLY A 103 7.43 13.29 -17.87
N ASP A 104 6.44 13.51 -17.00
CA ASP A 104 6.16 14.82 -16.40
C ASP A 104 6.92 15.09 -15.08
N GLY A 105 7.53 14.05 -14.52
CA GLY A 105 8.43 14.14 -13.37
C GLY A 105 7.84 13.69 -12.04
N ASP A 106 6.55 13.33 -11.98
CA ASP A 106 6.03 12.49 -10.89
C ASP A 106 6.01 10.99 -11.30
N GLN A 107 5.86 10.10 -10.33
CA GLN A 107 5.77 8.66 -10.61
C GLN A 107 4.31 8.21 -10.62
N ASP A 108 3.87 7.72 -11.77
CA ASP A 108 2.55 7.11 -11.92
C ASP A 108 2.47 5.73 -11.25
N LEU A 109 1.27 5.40 -10.80
CA LEU A 109 0.91 4.06 -10.38
C LEU A 109 0.14 3.35 -11.52
N PRO A 110 0.67 2.28 -12.14
CA PRO A 110 -0.09 1.43 -13.04
C PRO A 110 -1.08 0.61 -12.20
N SER A 111 -2.37 0.86 -12.40
CA SER A 111 -3.49 0.16 -11.75
C SER A 111 -3.58 -1.31 -12.17
#